data_AF-A0A7H0VHF3-F1
#
_entry.id   AF-A0A7H0VHF3-F1
#
_cell.length_a   1.000
_cell.length_b   1.000
_cell.length_c   1.000
_cell.angle_alpha   90.00
_cell.angle_beta   90.00
_cell.angle_gamma   90.00
#
_symmetry.space_group_name_H-M   'P 1'
#
loop_
_entity.id
_entity.type
_entity.pdbx_description
1 polymer ?
#
loop_
_entity_poly.entity_id
_entity_poly.type
_entity_poly.pdbx_seq_one_letter_code
_entity_poly.pdbx_strand_id
1 'polypeptide(L)'
;MEEIKSYLLEFIWSAKDVSEFEQWLYQQDPVECTKLLGNESYTELISFNYTKISPEQLKKFIKTLLSDGLIQEFEQEFEKRKSGLIRGICVKQTALDYYAKENRDWKVEIGKNYNFLTIQLGIKRGNHSALLKYIDSSNFFQPSGFVPMELFELDLTNIPDSYSRVLNEENETTIELEAFSYTKYEATQYSFWEDFYNDDPKALKTYFETLEKFGIRNDC
;
A
#
# COMPACT_ATOMS: atom_id res chain seq x y z
N MET A 1 15.76 -5.33 18.21
CA MET A 1 14.36 -5.12 18.66
C MET A 1 13.39 -4.73 17.53
N GLU A 2 13.58 -3.62 16.81
CA GLU A 2 12.61 -3.12 15.80
C GLU A 2 12.39 -4.05 14.58
N GLU A 3 13.43 -4.75 14.14
CA GLU A 3 13.33 -5.75 13.06
C GLU A 3 12.48 -6.95 13.49
N ILE A 4 12.69 -7.44 14.71
CA ILE A 4 11.93 -8.55 15.29
C ILE A 4 10.46 -8.17 15.41
N LYS A 5 10.21 -6.97 15.95
CA LYS A 5 8.88 -6.40 16.09
C LYS A 5 8.16 -6.25 14.74
N SER A 6 8.86 -5.74 13.73
CA SER A 6 8.31 -5.53 12.40
C SER A 6 7.97 -6.85 11.70
N TYR A 7 8.83 -7.86 11.78
CA TYR A 7 8.52 -9.18 11.21
C TYR A 7 7.36 -9.84 11.96
N LEU A 8 7.34 -9.77 13.30
CA LEU A 8 6.28 -10.35 14.12
C LEU A 8 4.91 -9.72 13.82
N LEU A 9 4.88 -8.39 13.63
CA LEU A 9 3.71 -7.66 13.19
C LEU A 9 3.23 -8.12 11.81
N GLU A 10 4.12 -8.20 10.82
CA GLU A 10 3.75 -8.73 9.50
C GLU A 10 3.27 -10.18 9.60
N PHE A 11 3.94 -11.01 10.40
CA PHE A 11 3.56 -12.40 10.54
C PHE A 11 2.15 -12.56 11.09
N ILE A 12 1.86 -11.91 12.23
CA ILE A 12 0.60 -12.12 12.93
C ILE A 12 -0.59 -11.55 12.09
N TRP A 13 -0.36 -10.53 11.26
CA TRP A 13 -1.42 -9.88 10.50
C TRP A 13 -1.53 -10.34 9.03
N SER A 14 -0.42 -10.52 8.32
CA SER A 14 -0.40 -10.74 6.86
C SER A 14 0.14 -12.11 6.42
N ALA A 15 1.04 -12.76 7.17
CA ALA A 15 1.71 -13.98 6.71
C ALA A 15 0.82 -15.25 6.65
N LYS A 16 1.26 -16.22 5.85
CA LYS A 16 0.53 -17.48 5.59
C LYS A 16 1.39 -18.74 5.70
N ASP A 17 2.67 -18.61 6.04
CA ASP A 17 3.61 -19.74 6.09
C ASP A 17 4.15 -19.95 7.52
N VAL A 18 3.77 -21.08 8.11
CA VAL A 18 4.18 -21.46 9.47
C VAL A 18 5.66 -21.87 9.50
N SER A 19 6.13 -22.54 8.46
CA SER A 19 7.52 -23.03 8.38
C SER A 19 8.50 -21.88 8.19
N GLU A 20 8.12 -20.85 7.44
CA GLU A 20 8.91 -19.62 7.30
C GLU A 20 9.08 -18.92 8.66
N PHE A 21 8.00 -18.80 9.43
CA PHE A 21 8.03 -18.20 10.77
C PHE A 21 8.88 -18.99 11.76
N GLU A 22 8.75 -20.33 11.76
CA GLU A 22 9.54 -21.20 12.61
C GLU A 22 11.04 -21.05 12.32
N GLN A 23 11.42 -21.05 11.05
CA GLN A 23 12.82 -20.83 10.64
C GLN A 23 13.32 -19.45 11.03
N TRP A 24 12.51 -18.41 10.82
CA TRP A 24 12.84 -17.05 11.22
C TRP A 24 13.06 -16.96 12.73
N LEU A 25 12.15 -17.53 13.54
CA LEU A 25 12.21 -17.48 14.99
C LEU A 25 13.52 -18.08 15.51
N TYR A 26 13.96 -19.20 14.96
CA TYR A 26 15.22 -19.86 15.34
C TYR A 26 16.49 -19.11 14.93
N GLN A 27 16.38 -18.10 14.07
CA GLN A 27 17.49 -17.24 13.68
C GLN A 27 17.61 -15.97 14.55
N GLN A 28 16.64 -15.69 15.42
CA GLN A 28 16.63 -14.47 16.21
C GLN A 28 17.50 -14.55 17.47
N ASP A 29 17.99 -13.40 17.94
CA ASP A 29 18.69 -13.30 19.23
C ASP A 29 17.71 -13.57 20.40
N PRO A 30 17.94 -14.62 21.20
CA PRO A 30 17.08 -14.95 22.34
C PRO A 30 16.92 -13.82 23.35
N VAL A 31 17.95 -12.99 23.54
CA VAL A 31 17.93 -11.87 24.49
C VAL A 31 16.96 -10.79 24.01
N GLU A 32 16.95 -10.50 22.72
CA GLU A 32 16.07 -9.48 22.12
C GLU A 32 14.61 -9.95 22.06
N CYS A 33 14.37 -11.22 21.72
CA CYS A 33 13.03 -11.82 21.76
C CYS A 33 12.47 -11.82 23.20
N THR A 34 13.30 -12.14 24.19
CA THR A 34 12.91 -12.13 25.61
C THR A 34 12.57 -10.73 26.10
N LYS A 35 13.31 -9.69 25.67
CA LYS A 35 12.97 -8.30 26.00
C LYS A 35 11.63 -7.86 25.43
N LEU A 36 11.28 -8.34 24.22
CA LEU A 36 10.05 -7.98 23.53
C LEU A 36 8.83 -8.73 24.08
N LEU A 37 8.93 -10.05 24.22
CA LEU A 37 7.79 -10.92 24.56
C LEU A 37 7.68 -11.19 26.06
N GLY A 38 8.78 -11.07 26.79
CA GLY A 38 8.94 -11.63 28.13
C GLY A 38 9.49 -13.07 28.09
N ASN A 39 10.21 -13.45 29.16
CA ASN A 39 10.92 -14.73 29.24
C ASN A 39 9.97 -15.95 29.16
N GLU A 40 8.81 -15.87 29.81
CA GLU A 40 7.81 -16.94 29.81
C GLU A 40 7.20 -17.11 28.41
N SER A 41 6.67 -16.04 27.83
CA SER A 41 6.09 -16.02 26.48
C SER A 41 7.08 -16.46 25.40
N TYR A 42 8.35 -16.03 25.48
CA TYR A 42 9.36 -16.45 24.51
C TYR A 42 9.67 -17.95 24.62
N THR A 43 9.77 -18.48 25.84
CA THR A 43 10.00 -19.92 26.08
C THR A 43 8.83 -20.74 25.54
N GLU A 44 7.60 -20.27 25.73
CA GLU A 44 6.40 -20.91 25.18
C GLU A 44 6.40 -20.92 23.65
N LEU A 45 6.84 -19.82 23.03
CA LEU A 45 6.92 -19.70 21.58
C LEU A 45 7.95 -20.65 20.96
N ILE A 46 9.19 -20.71 21.49
CA ILE A 46 10.25 -21.58 20.91
C ILE A 46 10.02 -23.08 21.15
N SER A 47 9.24 -23.43 22.18
CA SER A 47 8.89 -24.82 22.50
C SER A 47 7.60 -25.29 21.81
N PHE A 48 6.97 -24.40 21.03
CA PHE A 48 5.73 -24.68 20.33
C PHE A 48 5.92 -25.73 19.22
N ASN A 49 4.92 -26.59 19.01
CA ASN A 49 4.95 -27.58 17.94
C ASN A 49 4.28 -27.05 16.66
N TYR A 50 5.09 -26.69 15.68
CA TYR A 50 4.65 -26.11 14.41
C TYR A 50 4.14 -27.12 13.36
N THR A 51 4.37 -28.42 13.55
CA THR A 51 4.17 -29.45 12.50
C THR A 51 2.72 -29.72 12.09
N LYS A 52 1.73 -29.26 12.87
CA LYS A 52 0.29 -29.54 12.65
C LYS A 52 -0.62 -28.36 12.95
N ILE A 53 -0.10 -27.13 12.87
CA ILE A 53 -0.87 -25.91 13.13
C ILE A 53 -1.11 -25.13 11.83
N SER A 54 -2.31 -24.55 11.68
CA SER A 54 -2.55 -23.59 10.61
C SER A 54 -1.93 -22.23 10.93
N PRO A 55 -1.62 -21.39 9.91
CA PRO A 55 -1.17 -20.02 10.13
C PRO A 55 -2.11 -19.23 11.06
N GLU A 56 -3.42 -19.36 10.90
CA GLU A 56 -4.42 -18.66 11.72
C GLU A 56 -4.41 -19.10 13.18
N GLN A 57 -4.21 -20.41 13.41
CA GLN A 57 -4.08 -20.94 14.76
C GLN A 57 -2.81 -20.43 15.42
N LEU A 58 -1.70 -20.37 14.68
CA LEU A 58 -0.44 -19.82 15.17
C LEU A 58 -0.55 -18.31 15.45
N LYS A 59 -1.20 -17.54 14.57
CA LYS A 59 -1.49 -16.11 14.79
C LYS A 59 -2.27 -15.88 16.08
N LYS A 60 -3.32 -16.69 16.31
CA LYS A 60 -4.11 -16.62 17.55
C LYS A 60 -3.25 -16.93 18.76
N PHE A 61 -2.44 -17.98 18.69
CA PHE A 61 -1.53 -18.36 19.75
C PHE A 61 -0.52 -17.24 20.06
N ILE A 62 0.15 -16.68 19.06
CA ILE A 62 1.09 -15.58 19.29
C ILE A 62 0.38 -14.39 19.94
N LYS A 63 -0.84 -14.05 19.51
CA LYS A 63 -1.62 -12.98 20.16
C LYS A 63 -1.91 -13.23 21.64
N THR A 64 -2.02 -14.49 22.09
CA THR A 64 -2.20 -14.78 23.53
C THR A 64 -0.92 -14.62 24.33
N LEU A 65 0.24 -14.61 23.68
CA LEU A 65 1.55 -14.43 24.32
C LEU A 65 1.96 -12.95 24.46
N LEU A 66 1.30 -12.07 23.70
CA LEU A 66 1.56 -10.63 23.73
C LEU A 66 0.82 -9.97 24.89
N SER A 67 1.46 -8.98 25.51
CA SER A 67 0.77 -8.11 26.48
C SER A 67 -0.25 -7.21 25.77
N ASP A 68 -1.30 -6.79 26.48
CA ASP A 68 -2.32 -5.88 25.93
C ASP A 68 -1.71 -4.58 25.35
N GLY A 69 -0.65 -4.07 26.00
CA GLY A 69 0.09 -2.91 25.51
C GLY A 69 0.77 -3.14 24.16
N LEU A 70 1.38 -4.31 23.98
CA LEU A 70 2.01 -4.70 22.70
C LEU A 70 0.97 -5.00 21.62
N ILE A 71 -0.18 -5.58 21.98
CA ILE A 71 -1.28 -5.78 21.04
C ILE A 71 -1.80 -4.44 20.52
N GLN A 72 -2.04 -3.47 21.41
CA GLN A 72 -2.46 -2.13 21.00
C GLN A 72 -1.41 -1.43 20.13
N GLU A 73 -0.14 -1.56 20.50
CA GLU A 73 0.97 -1.04 19.71
C GLU A 73 1.04 -1.68 18.32
N PHE A 74 0.84 -3.00 18.23
CA PHE A 74 0.82 -3.73 16.96
C PHE A 74 -0.42 -3.39 16.13
N GLU A 75 -1.59 -3.24 16.72
CA GLU A 75 -2.79 -2.82 15.99
C GLU A 75 -2.65 -1.41 15.44
N GLN A 76 -2.05 -0.48 16.19
CA GLN A 76 -1.74 0.87 15.70
C GLN A 76 -0.69 0.82 14.58
N GLU A 77 0.38 0.05 14.74
CA GLU A 77 1.41 -0.13 13.72
C GLU A 77 0.86 -0.84 12.47
N PHE A 78 -0.02 -1.82 12.63
CA PHE A 78 -0.69 -2.48 11.53
C PHE A 78 -1.63 -1.52 10.80
N GLU A 79 -2.51 -0.79 11.48
CA GLU A 79 -3.40 0.17 10.81
C GLU A 79 -2.61 1.27 10.09
N LYS A 80 -1.47 1.70 10.64
CA LYS A 80 -0.51 2.58 9.92
C LYS A 80 0.07 1.91 8.67
N ARG A 81 0.38 0.61 8.70
CA ARG A 81 0.96 -0.16 7.57
C ARG A 81 -0.07 -0.70 6.58
N LYS A 82 -1.34 -0.83 6.98
CA LYS A 82 -2.43 -1.47 6.23
C LYS A 82 -2.83 -0.72 4.96
N SER A 83 -2.60 0.60 4.89
CA SER A 83 -2.07 1.36 3.74
C SER A 83 -2.47 2.82 3.85
N GLY A 84 -1.49 3.73 3.91
CA GLY A 84 -1.69 5.13 3.54
C GLY A 84 -1.90 5.30 2.02
N LEU A 85 -2.52 4.33 1.35
CA LEU A 85 -2.89 4.38 -0.06
C LEU A 85 -4.39 4.18 -0.20
N ILE A 86 -5.03 4.98 -1.05
CA ILE A 86 -6.42 4.77 -1.44
C ILE A 86 -6.46 3.51 -2.29
N ARG A 87 -7.43 2.63 -2.02
CA ARG A 87 -7.62 1.37 -2.71
C ARG A 87 -8.99 1.29 -3.34
N GLY A 88 -9.11 0.46 -4.38
CA GLY A 88 -10.40 0.12 -4.96
C GLY A 88 -10.38 -1.21 -5.69
N ILE A 89 -11.57 -1.77 -5.87
CA ILE A 89 -11.80 -3.04 -6.54
C ILE A 89 -12.28 -2.74 -7.96
N CYS A 90 -11.68 -3.38 -8.96
CA CYS A 90 -12.17 -3.26 -10.33
C CYS A 90 -13.52 -3.97 -10.47
N VAL A 91 -14.53 -3.26 -10.99
CA VAL A 91 -15.91 -3.77 -11.17
C VAL A 91 -16.29 -3.94 -12.65
N LYS A 92 -15.59 -3.26 -13.56
CA LYS A 92 -15.73 -3.42 -15.01
C LYS A 92 -14.41 -3.12 -15.72
N GLN A 93 -14.23 -3.68 -16.92
CA GLN A 93 -13.00 -3.55 -17.71
C GLN A 93 -13.13 -2.58 -18.88
N THR A 94 -14.38 -2.25 -19.25
CA THR A 94 -14.67 -1.41 -20.40
C THR A 94 -15.23 -0.06 -19.99
N ALA A 95 -14.66 1.01 -20.52
CA ALA A 95 -15.12 2.38 -20.35
C ALA A 95 -14.72 3.20 -21.59
N LEU A 96 -15.33 4.36 -21.78
CA LEU A 96 -14.95 5.28 -22.86
C LEU A 96 -13.46 5.63 -22.76
N ASP A 97 -12.80 5.84 -23.89
CA ASP A 97 -11.45 6.42 -23.90
C ASP A 97 -11.48 7.90 -23.48
N TYR A 98 -10.38 8.40 -22.91
CA TYR A 98 -10.24 9.79 -22.46
C TYR A 98 -10.47 10.79 -23.61
N TYR A 99 -10.01 10.44 -24.82
CA TYR A 99 -10.11 11.28 -26.01
C TYR A 99 -11.23 10.90 -27.00
N ALA A 100 -11.97 9.79 -26.82
CA ALA A 100 -12.81 9.22 -27.89
C ALA A 100 -14.24 8.80 -27.48
N LYS A 101 -15.11 8.66 -28.50
CA LYS A 101 -16.55 8.34 -28.41
C LYS A 101 -16.89 6.85 -28.22
N GLU A 102 -15.89 5.98 -28.12
CA GLU A 102 -16.07 4.53 -28.13
C GLU A 102 -15.51 3.86 -26.88
N ASN A 103 -16.11 2.72 -26.50
CA ASN A 103 -15.68 1.94 -25.35
C ASN A 103 -14.41 1.16 -25.68
N ARG A 104 -13.45 1.21 -24.77
CA ARG A 104 -12.19 0.46 -24.82
C ARG A 104 -12.09 -0.50 -23.63
N ASP A 105 -11.43 -1.63 -23.84
CA ASP A 105 -10.96 -2.52 -22.76
C ASP A 105 -9.63 -1.98 -22.17
N TRP A 106 -9.67 -1.67 -20.87
CA TRP A 106 -8.59 -1.06 -20.10
C TRP A 106 -7.61 -2.06 -19.48
N LYS A 107 -7.76 -3.36 -19.76
CA LYS A 107 -6.83 -4.42 -19.32
C LYS A 107 -6.67 -4.52 -17.79
N VAL A 108 -7.69 -4.08 -17.06
CA VAL A 108 -7.84 -4.29 -15.61
C VAL A 108 -8.58 -5.61 -15.35
N GLU A 109 -8.44 -6.18 -14.16
CA GLU A 109 -9.02 -7.48 -13.80
C GLU A 109 -10.18 -7.31 -12.82
N ILE A 110 -11.39 -7.75 -13.19
CA ILE A 110 -12.57 -7.65 -12.32
C ILE A 110 -12.33 -8.41 -11.02
N GLY A 111 -12.65 -7.79 -9.88
CA GLY A 111 -12.46 -8.34 -8.54
C GLY A 111 -11.05 -8.14 -7.96
N LYS A 112 -10.09 -7.65 -8.75
CA LYS A 112 -8.74 -7.34 -8.27
C LYS A 112 -8.70 -6.00 -7.56
N ASN A 113 -7.89 -5.92 -6.49
CA ASN A 113 -7.60 -4.70 -5.75
C ASN A 113 -6.45 -3.92 -6.40
N TYR A 114 -6.61 -2.61 -6.45
CA TYR A 114 -5.62 -1.67 -6.98
C TYR A 114 -5.32 -0.59 -5.95
N ASN A 115 -4.05 -0.19 -5.88
CA ASN A 115 -3.59 0.94 -5.06
C ASN A 115 -3.48 2.17 -5.97
N PHE A 116 -4.20 3.23 -5.64
CA PHE A 116 -4.20 4.47 -6.41
C PHE A 116 -3.08 5.40 -5.94
N LEU A 117 -2.60 6.25 -6.84
CA LEU A 117 -1.58 7.27 -6.59
C LEU A 117 -2.14 8.68 -6.74
N THR A 118 -3.09 8.83 -7.67
CA THR A 118 -3.73 10.09 -8.02
C THR A 118 -5.17 9.83 -8.44
N ILE A 119 -6.07 10.71 -8.02
CA ILE A 119 -7.48 10.75 -8.38
C ILE A 119 -7.79 12.19 -8.80
N GLN A 120 -8.27 12.38 -10.02
CA GLN A 120 -8.72 13.67 -10.53
C GLN A 120 -10.25 13.64 -10.61
N LEU A 121 -10.89 14.64 -10.01
CA LEU A 121 -12.34 14.76 -9.87
C LEU A 121 -12.83 16.07 -10.49
N GLY A 122 -14.05 16.04 -11.04
CA GLY A 122 -14.69 17.23 -11.60
C GLY A 122 -14.10 17.66 -12.93
N ILE A 123 -13.44 16.74 -13.64
CA ILE A 123 -12.77 17.02 -14.92
C ILE A 123 -13.79 17.56 -15.92
N LYS A 124 -13.54 18.76 -16.43
CA LYS A 124 -14.43 19.41 -17.43
C LYS A 124 -14.06 19.04 -18.86
N ARG A 125 -12.80 18.68 -19.09
CA ARG A 125 -12.25 18.33 -20.40
C ARG A 125 -12.13 16.80 -20.55
N GLY A 126 -13.00 16.21 -21.35
CA GLY A 126 -13.00 14.77 -21.64
C GLY A 126 -14.38 14.15 -21.44
N ASN A 127 -14.47 12.82 -21.61
CA ASN A 127 -15.72 12.08 -21.48
C ASN A 127 -15.96 11.53 -20.06
N HIS A 128 -15.09 11.83 -19.11
CA HIS A 128 -15.13 11.29 -17.75
C HIS A 128 -15.14 12.41 -16.71
N SER A 129 -16.01 12.27 -15.71
CA SER A 129 -16.05 13.17 -14.56
C SER A 129 -14.91 12.93 -13.55
N ALA A 130 -14.25 11.76 -13.63
CA ALA A 130 -13.13 11.42 -12.78
C ALA A 130 -12.16 10.40 -13.42
N LEU A 131 -10.87 10.58 -13.15
CA LEU A 131 -9.77 9.71 -13.61
C LEU A 131 -8.85 9.32 -12.47
N LEU A 132 -8.16 8.20 -12.63
CA LEU A 132 -7.29 7.59 -11.63
C LEU A 132 -5.92 7.24 -12.25
N LYS A 133 -4.86 7.28 -11.45
CA LYS A 133 -3.61 6.55 -11.72
C LYS A 133 -3.40 5.51 -10.63
N TYR A 134 -3.10 4.27 -11.01
CA TYR A 134 -2.79 3.19 -10.07
C TYR A 134 -1.36 2.65 -10.27
N ILE A 135 -0.88 1.96 -9.25
CA ILE A 135 0.41 1.23 -9.29
C ILE A 135 0.24 -0.02 -10.14
N ASP A 136 0.92 -0.08 -11.27
CA ASP A 136 0.95 -1.30 -12.08
C ASP A 136 1.89 -2.33 -11.45
N SER A 137 1.32 -3.30 -10.76
CA SER A 137 2.07 -4.41 -10.14
C SER A 137 2.83 -5.26 -11.16
N SER A 138 2.45 -5.23 -12.43
CA SER A 138 3.14 -5.97 -13.50
C SER A 138 4.29 -5.19 -14.13
N ASN A 139 4.33 -3.87 -13.92
CA ASN A 139 5.38 -3.00 -14.40
C ASN A 139 5.61 -1.85 -13.41
N PHE A 140 6.30 -2.13 -12.30
CA PHE A 140 6.58 -1.12 -11.27
C PHE A 140 7.35 0.11 -11.78
N PHE A 141 7.97 0.04 -12.95
CA PHE A 141 8.65 1.19 -13.56
C PHE A 141 7.68 2.24 -14.09
N GLN A 142 6.40 1.89 -14.34
CA GLN A 142 5.42 2.83 -14.88
C GLN A 142 4.04 2.65 -14.22
N PRO A 143 3.41 3.72 -13.73
CA PRO A 143 2.01 3.65 -13.31
C PRO A 143 1.09 3.42 -14.53
N SER A 144 -0.17 3.09 -14.28
CA SER A 144 -1.18 2.74 -15.29
C SER A 144 -1.52 3.79 -16.36
N GLY A 145 -0.93 4.98 -16.30
CA GLY A 145 -1.51 6.18 -16.91
C GLY A 145 -2.87 6.53 -16.29
N PHE A 146 -3.57 7.51 -16.86
CA PHE A 146 -4.92 7.87 -16.41
C PHE A 146 -5.97 6.89 -16.94
N VAL A 147 -6.79 6.36 -16.03
CA VAL A 147 -7.90 5.45 -16.33
C VAL A 147 -9.22 5.98 -15.76
N PRO A 148 -10.39 5.67 -16.35
CA PRO A 148 -11.68 6.08 -15.84
C PRO A 148 -11.97 5.55 -14.44
N MET A 149 -12.41 6.45 -13.55
CA MET A 149 -12.73 6.07 -12.17
C MET A 149 -13.87 5.06 -12.08
N GLU A 150 -14.83 5.13 -13.02
CA GLU A 150 -15.97 4.22 -13.08
C GLU A 150 -15.62 2.75 -13.28
N LEU A 151 -14.36 2.42 -13.65
CA LEU A 151 -13.89 1.03 -13.71
C LEU A 151 -13.80 0.39 -12.31
N PHE A 152 -13.83 1.21 -11.24
CA PHE A 152 -13.54 0.78 -9.88
C PHE A 152 -14.62 1.22 -8.88
N GLU A 153 -14.78 0.42 -7.84
CA GLU A 153 -15.45 0.80 -6.60
C GLU A 153 -14.39 1.20 -5.57
N LEU A 154 -14.50 2.41 -5.02
CA LEU A 154 -13.56 2.97 -4.06
C LEU A 154 -14.28 3.88 -3.05
N ASP A 155 -13.79 3.86 -1.80
CA ASP A 155 -14.27 4.73 -0.74
C ASP A 155 -13.37 5.96 -0.60
N LEU A 156 -13.96 7.14 -0.77
CA LEU A 156 -13.30 8.44 -0.65
C LEU A 156 -13.75 9.22 0.58
N THR A 157 -14.50 8.58 1.48
CA THR A 157 -15.00 9.19 2.71
C THR A 157 -13.86 9.52 3.68
N ASN A 158 -12.86 8.63 3.78
CA ASN A 158 -11.71 8.76 4.66
C ASN A 158 -10.42 8.72 3.84
N ILE A 159 -10.04 9.87 3.28
CA ILE A 159 -8.78 10.00 2.54
C ILE A 159 -7.61 9.96 3.54
N PRO A 160 -6.59 9.09 3.36
CA PRO A 160 -5.45 9.05 4.25
C PRO A 160 -4.63 10.34 4.26
N ASP A 161 -4.01 10.69 5.39
CA ASP A 161 -3.17 11.90 5.55
C ASP A 161 -1.95 11.95 4.61
N SER A 162 -1.55 10.79 4.07
CA SER A 162 -0.53 10.69 3.02
C SER A 162 -0.97 11.26 1.67
N TYR A 163 -2.23 11.67 1.54
CA TYR A 163 -2.74 12.36 0.35
C TYR A 163 -2.99 13.83 0.64
N SER A 164 -2.57 14.65 -0.31
CA SER A 164 -3.01 16.03 -0.42
C SER A 164 -4.27 16.12 -1.28
N ARG A 165 -5.12 17.10 -0.96
CA ARG A 165 -6.21 17.53 -1.83
C ARG A 165 -5.87 18.91 -2.39
N VAL A 166 -5.77 18.98 -3.71
CA VAL A 166 -5.45 20.18 -4.47
C VAL A 166 -6.68 20.59 -5.28
N LEU A 167 -7.06 21.86 -5.19
CA LEU A 167 -8.06 22.45 -6.08
C LEU A 167 -7.33 23.31 -7.11
N ASN A 168 -7.57 23.07 -8.40
CA ASN A 168 -7.01 23.89 -9.47
C ASN A 168 -7.93 25.09 -9.82
N GLU A 169 -7.42 26.01 -10.63
CA GLU A 169 -8.15 27.21 -11.06
C GLU A 169 -9.43 26.89 -11.86
N GLU A 170 -9.53 25.69 -12.43
CA GLU A 170 -10.71 25.22 -13.16
C GLU A 170 -11.79 24.59 -12.23
N ASN A 171 -11.60 24.63 -10.91
CA ASN A 171 -12.40 23.95 -9.87
C ASN A 171 -12.37 22.41 -9.97
N GLU A 172 -11.34 21.84 -10.59
CA GLU A 172 -11.10 20.40 -10.57
C GLU A 172 -10.28 20.05 -9.33
N THR A 173 -10.62 18.93 -8.71
CA THR A 173 -9.96 18.47 -7.47
C THR A 173 -9.04 17.31 -7.79
N THR A 174 -7.77 17.44 -7.41
CA THR A 174 -6.81 16.33 -7.43
C THR A 174 -6.57 15.83 -6.00
N ILE A 175 -6.76 14.53 -5.78
CA ILE A 175 -6.35 13.82 -4.58
C ILE A 175 -5.12 13.01 -4.97
N GLU A 176 -3.97 13.35 -4.42
CA GLU A 176 -2.69 12.76 -4.80
C GLU A 176 -1.80 12.57 -3.58
N LEU A 177 -0.92 11.57 -3.64
CA LEU A 177 0.09 11.41 -2.62
C LEU A 177 0.85 12.71 -2.38
N GLU A 178 1.01 13.09 -1.12
CA GLU A 178 1.67 14.36 -0.75
C GLU A 178 3.03 14.50 -1.42
N ALA A 179 3.79 13.41 -1.52
CA ALA A 179 5.11 13.38 -2.17
C ALA A 179 5.10 13.79 -3.65
N PHE A 180 3.96 13.68 -4.33
CA PHE A 180 3.80 14.04 -5.74
C PHE A 180 3.14 15.42 -5.91
N SER A 181 2.63 16.00 -4.82
CA SER A 181 1.93 17.26 -4.87
C SER A 181 2.85 18.42 -5.19
N TYR A 182 2.39 19.36 -6.00
CA TYR A 182 3.13 20.59 -6.33
C TYR A 182 3.53 21.41 -5.10
N THR A 183 2.85 21.22 -3.97
CA THR A 183 3.17 21.87 -2.69
C THR A 183 4.38 21.27 -1.97
N LYS A 184 4.78 20.04 -2.33
CA LYS A 184 5.87 19.28 -1.71
C LYS A 184 6.97 18.91 -2.70
N TYR A 185 6.62 18.76 -3.98
CA TYR A 185 7.53 18.45 -5.07
C TYR A 185 7.72 19.69 -5.95
N GLU A 186 8.94 20.23 -5.94
CA GLU A 186 9.34 21.33 -6.81
C GLU A 186 9.64 20.78 -8.21
N ALA A 187 8.69 20.88 -9.12
CA ALA A 187 8.85 20.42 -10.49
C ALA A 187 9.79 21.32 -11.31
N THR A 188 10.48 20.73 -12.28
CA THR A 188 11.36 21.46 -13.20
C THR A 188 10.58 22.38 -14.12
N GLN A 189 9.39 21.95 -14.55
CA GLN A 189 8.56 22.75 -15.46
C GLN A 189 7.09 22.86 -15.03
N TYR A 190 6.38 21.75 -14.84
CA TYR A 190 4.93 21.82 -14.61
C TYR A 190 4.42 20.96 -13.45
N SER A 191 4.83 19.68 -13.36
CA SER A 191 4.34 18.79 -12.31
C SER A 191 5.29 17.62 -12.06
N PHE A 192 5.10 16.95 -10.92
CA PHE A 192 5.79 15.69 -10.62
C PHE A 192 5.67 14.67 -11.76
N TRP A 193 4.46 14.51 -12.30
CA TRP A 193 4.21 13.50 -13.33
C TRP A 193 4.91 13.81 -14.65
N GLU A 194 5.09 15.09 -14.97
CA GLU A 194 5.81 15.46 -16.18
C GLU A 194 7.31 15.21 -16.04
N ASP A 195 7.90 15.62 -14.91
CA ASP A 195 9.29 15.29 -14.59
C ASP A 195 9.48 13.76 -14.61
N PHE A 196 8.55 12.98 -14.03
CA PHE A 196 8.59 11.52 -14.01
C PHE A 196 8.56 10.91 -15.43
N TYR A 197 7.66 11.35 -16.30
CA TYR A 197 7.57 10.82 -17.66
C TYR A 197 8.69 11.30 -18.60
N ASN A 198 9.43 12.34 -18.20
CA ASN A 198 10.64 12.80 -18.88
C ASN A 198 11.93 12.15 -18.33
N ASP A 199 11.80 11.09 -17.54
CA ASP A 199 12.90 10.38 -16.89
C ASP A 199 13.78 11.28 -16.00
N ASP A 200 13.20 12.33 -15.40
CA ASP A 200 13.91 13.18 -14.45
C ASP A 200 14.39 12.34 -13.24
N PRO A 201 15.69 12.34 -12.92
CA PRO A 201 16.22 11.48 -11.85
C PRO A 201 15.62 11.75 -10.48
N LYS A 202 15.23 13.00 -10.18
CA LYS A 202 14.60 13.37 -8.90
C LYS A 202 13.17 12.84 -8.85
N ALA A 203 12.40 12.97 -9.93
CA ALA A 203 11.05 12.41 -10.01
C ALA A 203 11.04 10.88 -9.86
N LEU A 204 11.91 10.17 -10.60
CA LEU A 204 12.04 8.71 -10.52
C LEU A 204 12.40 8.27 -9.10
N LYS A 205 13.39 8.92 -8.49
CA LYS A 205 13.78 8.66 -7.11
C LYS A 205 12.62 8.87 -6.13
N THR A 206 11.92 10.00 -6.22
CA THR A 206 10.76 10.30 -5.37
C THR A 206 9.65 9.27 -5.54
N TYR A 207 9.39 8.80 -6.76
CA TYR A 207 8.40 7.75 -7.02
C TYR A 207 8.73 6.45 -6.27
N PHE A 208 9.93 5.90 -6.49
CA PHE A 208 10.31 4.62 -5.90
C PHE A 208 10.43 4.68 -4.37
N GLU A 209 11.02 5.75 -3.83
CA GLU A 209 11.08 5.96 -2.37
C GLU A 209 9.67 6.08 -1.77
N THR A 210 8.71 6.65 -2.50
CA THR A 210 7.33 6.75 -2.04
C THR A 210 6.66 5.38 -2.03
N LEU A 211 6.83 4.57 -3.07
CA LEU A 211 6.29 3.20 -3.09
C LEU A 211 6.88 2.34 -1.97
N GLU A 212 8.20 2.42 -1.76
CA GLU A 212 8.89 1.70 -0.70
C GLU A 212 8.35 2.07 0.69
N LYS A 213 8.07 3.35 0.94
CA LYS A 213 7.44 3.82 2.19
C LYS A 213 6.07 3.20 2.45
N PHE A 214 5.34 2.82 1.40
CA PHE A 214 4.05 2.12 1.51
C PHE A 214 4.19 0.59 1.51
N GLY A 215 5.40 0.06 1.69
CA GLY A 215 5.65 -1.38 1.71
C GLY A 215 5.53 -2.04 0.33
N ILE A 216 5.50 -1.25 -0.74
CA ILE A 216 5.47 -1.76 -2.11
C ILE A 216 6.91 -1.84 -2.58
N ARG A 217 7.47 -3.05 -2.53
CA ARG A 217 8.85 -3.31 -2.96
C ARG A 217 8.88 -3.84 -4.38
N ASN A 218 9.96 -3.49 -5.07
CA ASN A 218 10.33 -4.13 -6.31
C ASN A 218 11.18 -5.35 -5.97
N ASP A 219 10.62 -6.55 -6.12
CA ASP A 219 11.38 -7.80 -6.05
C ASP A 219 12.11 -8.01 -7.38
N CYS A 220 13.13 -7.18 -7.64
CA CYS A 220 14.09 -7.40 -8.72
C CYS A 220 15.39 -7.97 -8.15
#